data_AF-A0A2S9FQR2-F1
#
_entry.id   AF-A0A2S9FQR2-F1
#
_cell.length_a   1.000
_cell.length_b   1.000
_cell.length_c   1.000
_cell.angle_alpha   90.00
_cell.angle_beta   90.00
_cell.angle_gamma   90.00
#
_symmetry.space_group_name_H-M   'P 1'
#
loop_
_entity.id
_entity.type
_entity.pdbx_description
1 polymer ?
#
loop_
_entity_poly.entity_id
_entity_poly.type
_entity_poly.pdbx_seq_one_letter_code
_entity_poly.pdbx_strand_id
1 'polypeptide(L)'
;DTRLTWEERRMRREVRATANRLANFDDANLRRSARAAVAAAARWSGTVSPRICSARSTLAAGSLRVAHRQASLEELGRLAEPPMTKDAVAGRIRRLLSMAD
;
A
#
# COMPACT_ATOMS: atom_id res chain seq x y z
N ASP A 1 12.73 -29.73 38.20
CA ASP A 1 11.83 -28.57 38.26
C ASP A 1 12.37 -27.30 37.61
N THR A 2 13.50 -26.76 38.04
CA THR A 2 14.04 -25.47 37.55
C THR A 2 14.22 -25.39 36.03
N ARG A 3 14.71 -26.45 35.38
CA ARG A 3 14.90 -26.50 33.93
C ARG A 3 13.59 -26.39 33.13
N LEU A 4 12.55 -27.13 33.54
CA LEU A 4 11.25 -27.11 32.88
C LEU A 4 10.60 -25.72 32.97
N THR A 5 10.67 -25.09 34.15
CA THR A 5 10.14 -23.72 34.33
C THR A 5 10.92 -22.68 33.51
N TRP A 6 12.22 -22.89 33.29
CA TRP A 6 13.04 -22.01 32.45
C TRP A 6 12.69 -22.18 30.96
N GLU A 7 12.56 -23.43 30.49
CA GLU A 7 12.17 -23.74 29.12
C GLU A 7 10.78 -23.19 28.80
N GLU A 8 9.82 -23.31 29.71
CA GLU A 8 8.47 -22.76 29.54
C GLU A 8 8.47 -21.23 29.44
N ARG A 9 9.23 -20.54 30.32
CA ARG A 9 9.37 -19.08 30.26
C ARG A 9 10.04 -18.61 28.98
N ARG A 10 11.05 -19.35 28.50
CA ARG A 10 11.75 -19.06 27.25
C ARG A 10 10.82 -19.23 26.05
N MET A 11 10.05 -20.31 25.98
CA MET A 11 9.02 -20.50 24.95
C MET A 11 7.98 -19.38 24.96
N ARG A 12 7.44 -19.01 26.13
CA ARG A 12 6.48 -17.89 26.24
C ARG A 12 7.06 -16.57 25.75
N ARG A 13 8.34 -16.30 26.02
CA ARG A 13 9.04 -15.10 25.53
C ARG A 13 9.22 -15.12 24.02
N GLU A 14 9.56 -16.28 23.43
CA GLU A 14 9.71 -16.43 21.98
C GLU A 14 8.38 -16.21 21.25
N VAL A 15 7.28 -16.78 21.75
CA VAL A 15 5.93 -16.56 21.21
C VAL A 15 5.56 -15.07 21.26
N ARG A 16 5.75 -14.42 22.42
CA ARG A 16 5.46 -12.99 22.57
C ARG A 16 6.35 -12.13 21.68
N ALA A 17 7.63 -12.46 21.56
CA ALA A 17 8.55 -11.73 20.69
C ALA A 17 8.11 -11.80 19.23
N THR A 18 7.69 -12.98 18.76
CA THR A 18 7.17 -13.18 17.40
C THR A 18 5.88 -12.38 17.18
N ALA A 19 4.92 -12.45 18.11
CA ALA A 19 3.68 -11.68 18.04
C ALA A 19 3.94 -10.16 18.00
N ASN A 20 4.84 -9.67 18.85
CA ASN A 20 5.21 -8.26 18.87
C ASN A 20 5.89 -7.82 17.56
N ARG A 21 6.77 -8.64 16.99
CA ARG A 21 7.40 -8.33 15.70
C ARG A 21 6.37 -8.25 14.58
N LEU A 22 5.40 -9.15 14.55
CA LEU A 22 4.33 -9.15 13.55
C LEU A 22 3.47 -7.89 13.68
N ALA A 23 3.00 -7.56 14.89
CA ALA A 23 2.20 -6.37 15.12
C ALA A 23 2.96 -5.07 14.74
N ASN A 24 4.25 -4.98 15.09
CA ASN A 24 5.08 -3.84 14.72
C ASN A 24 5.29 -3.75 13.20
N PHE A 25 5.43 -4.90 12.52
CA PHE A 25 5.56 -4.96 11.07
C PHE A 25 4.27 -4.48 10.38
N ASP A 26 3.11 -4.93 10.85
CA ASP A 26 1.81 -4.54 10.31
C ASP A 26 1.54 -3.04 10.49
N ASP A 27 1.80 -2.49 11.68
CA ASP A 27 1.67 -1.04 11.94
C ASP A 27 2.63 -0.23 11.05
N ALA A 28 3.89 -0.65 10.94
CA ALA A 28 4.87 0.02 10.08
C ALA A 28 4.46 -0.03 8.61
N ASN A 29 3.92 -1.16 8.15
CA ASN A 29 3.45 -1.33 6.78
C ASN A 29 2.20 -0.49 6.50
N LEU A 30 1.26 -0.43 7.44
CA LEU A 30 0.05 0.39 7.33
C LEU A 30 0.42 1.88 7.20
N ARG A 31 1.28 2.38 8.10
CA ARG A 31 1.74 3.79 8.08
C ARG A 31 2.53 4.14 6.82
N ARG A 32 3.38 3.22 6.34
CA ARG A 32 4.15 3.43 5.10
C ARG A 32 3.22 3.48 3.89
N SER A 33 2.32 2.51 3.78
CA SER A 33 1.36 2.40 2.69
C SER A 33 0.40 3.59 2.64
N ALA A 34 -0.10 4.04 3.79
CA ALA A 34 -0.97 5.21 3.89
C ALA A 34 -0.26 6.50 3.43
N ARG A 35 0.98 6.73 3.87
CA ARG A 35 1.78 7.89 3.43
C ARG A 35 2.04 7.87 1.92
N ALA A 36 2.38 6.70 1.38
CA ALA A 36 2.59 6.54 -0.06
C ALA A 36 1.31 6.82 -0.86
N ALA A 37 0.16 6.34 -0.37
CA ALA A 37 -1.14 6.58 -0.99
C ALA A 37 -1.53 8.06 -1.02
N VAL A 38 -1.35 8.77 0.11
CA VAL A 38 -1.61 10.21 0.22
C VAL A 38 -0.70 11.00 -0.71
N ALA A 39 0.59 10.68 -0.73
CA ALA A 39 1.55 11.36 -1.62
C ALA A 39 1.22 11.14 -3.10
N ALA A 40 0.88 9.92 -3.49
CA ALA A 40 0.48 9.61 -4.87
C ALA A 40 -0.81 10.36 -5.27
N ALA A 41 -1.79 10.42 -4.37
CA ALA A 41 -3.03 11.18 -4.61
C ALA A 41 -2.75 12.68 -4.73
N ALA A 42 -1.97 13.27 -3.83
CA ALA A 42 -1.66 14.70 -3.84
C ALA A 42 -0.91 15.12 -5.12
N ARG A 43 0.08 14.33 -5.54
CA ARG A 43 0.82 14.56 -6.79
C ARG A 43 -0.10 14.49 -8.01
N TRP A 44 -1.00 13.50 -8.06
CA TRP A 44 -1.98 13.41 -9.15
C TRP A 44 -2.97 14.58 -9.15
N SER A 45 -3.52 14.96 -7.99
CA SER A 45 -4.43 16.12 -7.89
C SER A 45 -3.80 17.43 -8.37
N GLY A 46 -2.49 17.60 -8.21
CA GLY A 46 -1.74 18.76 -8.72
C GLY A 46 -1.43 18.72 -10.22
N THR A 47 -1.65 17.58 -10.89
CA THR A 47 -1.32 17.40 -12.32
C THR A 47 -2.45 17.95 -13.20
N VAL A 48 -2.44 19.26 -13.44
CA VAL A 48 -3.38 19.94 -14.35
C VAL A 48 -2.92 19.75 -15.80
N SER A 49 -3.13 18.56 -16.39
CA SER A 49 -3.47 18.43 -17.81
C SER A 49 -3.66 16.96 -18.21
N PRO A 50 -4.88 16.53 -18.56
CA PRO A 50 -5.13 15.23 -19.22
C PRO A 50 -4.39 15.06 -20.56
N ARG A 51 -3.81 16.15 -21.10
CA ARG A 51 -3.19 16.20 -22.43
C ARG A 51 -1.83 15.49 -22.49
N ILE A 52 -1.24 15.12 -21.35
CA ILE A 52 0.12 14.53 -21.26
C ILE A 52 0.10 12.99 -21.22
N CYS A 53 -1.03 12.33 -20.95
CA CYS A 53 -1.04 10.88 -20.70
C CYS A 53 -1.58 10.08 -21.90
N SER A 54 -0.71 9.34 -22.57
CA SER A 54 -1.03 8.55 -23.78
C SER A 54 -1.90 7.31 -23.53
N ALA A 55 -2.14 6.92 -22.27
CA ALA A 55 -2.92 5.73 -21.93
C ALA A 55 -4.09 6.07 -20.99
N ARG A 56 -5.33 6.00 -21.51
CA ARG A 56 -6.59 6.15 -20.73
C ARG A 56 -6.60 5.29 -19.47
N SER A 57 -6.01 4.10 -19.52
CA SER A 57 -5.96 3.15 -18.41
C SER A 57 -5.08 3.61 -17.24
N THR A 58 -4.07 4.44 -17.51
CA THR A 58 -3.17 5.02 -16.50
C THR A 58 -3.83 6.23 -15.82
N LEU A 59 -4.53 7.08 -16.58
CA LEU A 59 -5.35 8.18 -16.06
C LEU A 59 -6.47 7.68 -15.14
N ALA A 60 -7.13 6.59 -15.52
CA ALA A 60 -8.17 5.96 -14.70
C ALA A 60 -7.62 5.52 -13.33
N ALA A 61 -6.42 4.95 -13.28
CA ALA A 61 -5.77 4.53 -12.03
C ALA A 61 -5.40 5.72 -11.13
N GLY A 62 -4.92 6.83 -11.71
CA GLY A 62 -4.69 8.07 -10.97
C GLY A 62 -5.97 8.63 -10.37
N SER A 63 -7.02 8.70 -11.18
CA SER A 63 -8.33 9.21 -10.77
C SER A 63 -8.93 8.36 -9.63
N LEU A 64 -8.85 7.02 -9.74
CA LEU A 64 -9.24 6.10 -8.66
C LEU A 64 -8.44 6.33 -7.37
N ARG A 65 -7.13 6.58 -7.47
CA ARG A 65 -6.29 6.88 -6.30
C ARG A 65 -6.69 8.19 -5.61
N VAL A 66 -7.08 9.21 -6.37
CA VAL A 66 -7.58 10.47 -5.79
C VAL A 66 -8.98 10.31 -5.20
N ALA A 67 -9.86 9.57 -5.86
CA ALA A 67 -11.20 9.28 -5.35
C ALA A 67 -11.16 8.43 -4.06
N HIS A 68 -10.24 7.47 -3.97
CA HIS A 68 -10.12 6.53 -2.86
C HIS A 68 -8.73 6.58 -2.23
N ARG A 69 -8.41 7.69 -1.55
CA ARG A 69 -7.07 7.94 -0.98
C ARG A 69 -6.64 6.90 0.05
N GLN A 70 -7.60 6.36 0.79
CA GLN A 70 -7.38 5.40 1.88
C GLN A 70 -7.42 3.94 1.41
N ALA A 71 -7.90 3.68 0.18
CA ALA A 71 -7.98 2.33 -0.34
C ALA A 71 -6.58 1.75 -0.60
N SER A 72 -6.41 0.48 -0.23
CA SER A 72 -5.26 -0.32 -0.62
C SER A 72 -5.18 -0.44 -2.16
N LEU A 73 -4.00 -0.76 -2.68
CA LEU A 73 -3.82 -1.01 -4.12
C LEU A 73 -4.68 -2.18 -4.62
N GLU A 74 -4.97 -3.15 -3.75
CA GLU A 74 -5.81 -4.30 -4.06
C GLU A 74 -7.29 -3.91 -4.15
N GLU A 75 -7.78 -3.09 -3.21
CA GLU A 75 -9.12 -2.50 -3.29
C GLU A 75 -9.28 -1.61 -4.53
N LEU A 76 -8.28 -0.79 -4.86
CA LEU A 76 -8.29 -0.03 -6.11
C LEU A 76 -8.35 -0.93 -7.34
N GLY A 77 -7.67 -2.08 -7.30
CA GLY A 77 -7.70 -3.06 -8.37
C GLY A 77 -9.08 -3.67 -8.59
N ARG A 78 -9.82 -3.91 -7.49
CA ARG A 78 -11.22 -4.37 -7.52
C ARG A 78 -12.21 -3.30 -7.98
N LEU A 79 -11.97 -2.04 -7.63
CA LEU A 79 -12.81 -0.90 -8.04
C LEU A 79 -12.57 -0.46 -9.48
N ALA A 80 -11.47 -0.89 -10.09
CA ALA A 80 -11.13 -0.50 -11.44
C ALA A 80 -11.99 -1.23 -12.48
N GLU A 81 -12.23 -0.56 -13.62
CA GLU A 81 -12.96 -1.13 -14.74
C GLU A 81 -12.09 -1.11 -16.02
N PRO A 82 -11.65 -2.28 -16.54
CA PRO A 82 -11.85 -3.62 -15.98
C PRO A 82 -11.03 -3.85 -14.68
N PRO A 83 -11.44 -4.80 -13.82
CA PRO A 83 -10.70 -5.15 -12.62
C PRO A 83 -9.27 -5.57 -12.93
N MET A 84 -8.33 -5.25 -12.05
CA MET A 84 -6.93 -5.56 -12.24
C MET A 84 -6.22 -5.88 -10.93
N THR A 85 -5.03 -6.48 -11.04
CA THR A 85 -4.23 -6.82 -9.87
C THR A 85 -3.64 -5.58 -9.19
N LYS A 86 -3.31 -5.74 -7.90
CA LYS A 86 -2.57 -4.75 -7.10
C LYS A 86 -1.35 -4.19 -7.84
N ASP A 87 -0.58 -5.08 -8.47
CA ASP A 87 0.67 -4.71 -9.16
C ASP A 87 0.42 -3.97 -10.48
N ALA A 88 -0.66 -4.29 -11.18
CA ALA A 88 -1.09 -3.55 -12.37
C ALA A 88 -1.49 -2.11 -12.01
N VAL A 89 -2.24 -1.90 -10.93
CA VAL A 89 -2.56 -0.56 -10.41
C VAL A 89 -1.28 0.17 -10.02
N ALA A 90 -0.40 -0.48 -9.25
CA ALA A 90 0.85 0.11 -8.80
C ALA A 90 1.74 0.55 -9.97
N GLY A 91 1.86 -0.29 -11.00
CA GLY A 91 2.62 0.02 -12.21
C GLY A 91 2.04 1.21 -12.98
N ARG A 92 0.70 1.30 -13.08
CA ARG A 92 0.02 2.45 -13.71
C ARG A 92 0.25 3.74 -12.93
N ILE A 93 0.04 3.74 -11.62
CA ILE A 93 0.28 4.92 -10.76
C ILE A 93 1.75 5.36 -10.84
N ARG A 94 2.72 4.43 -10.82
CA ARG A 94 4.14 4.78 -10.97
C ARG A 94 4.42 5.46 -12.32
N ARG A 95 3.96 4.87 -13.44
CA ARG A 95 4.13 5.47 -14.77
C ARG A 95 3.50 6.86 -14.86
N LEU A 96 2.32 7.04 -14.26
CA LEU A 96 1.64 8.34 -14.21
C LEU A 96 2.50 9.39 -13.49
N LEU A 97 3.04 9.05 -12.32
CA LEU A 97 3.86 9.96 -11.53
C LEU A 97 5.19 10.27 -12.21
N SER A 98 5.81 9.28 -12.89
CA SER A 98 7.05 9.50 -13.66
C SER A 98 6.86 10.40 -14.88
N MET A 99 5.63 10.59 -15.37
CA MET A 99 5.31 11.52 -16.47
C MET A 99 4.94 12.93 -15.98
N ALA A 100 4.72 13.09 -14.67
CA ALA A 100 4.30 14.35 -14.05
C ALA A 100 5.45 15.11 -13.36
N ASP A 101 6.62 14.47 -13.24
CA ASP A 101 7.90 15.13 -12.91
C ASP A 101 8.54 15.69 -14.19
#